data_AF-A0A8N5ERR8-F1
#
_entry.id   AF-A0A8N5ERR8-F1
#
_cell.length_a   1.000
_cell.length_b   1.000
_cell.length_c   1.000
_cell.angle_alpha   90.00
_cell.angle_beta   90.00
_cell.angle_gamma   90.00
#
_symmetry.space_group_name_H-M   'P 1'
#
loop_
_entity.id
_entity.type
_entity.pdbx_description
1 polymer ?
#
loop_
_entity_poly.entity_id
_entity_poly.type
_entity_poly.pdbx_seq_one_letter_code
_entity_poly.pdbx_strand_id
1 'polypeptide(L)'
;MPGAGCTLRLRRGGRIALSPPRDPLRRARRQEQLVSKRLLREDSAAQEGTQDGADGVPDPLSEEEVLELLRGVQRGSEDRKRWLGRLRWALQNEDTQQKFVRLDGSIRTLTGLFTSSLAELQLEAARCLHELSHSSVPAVAEACLPVTSYLLTYLSGHSLELTELCLYTLGNLVVESEAVRKQLLPQGIIPVLASCIQSPHEAVLEGVGYVLSQLLQAKEAPTEIIPLVLDSALPQHMLQLVCSGLKAAMGAAVEFAWCLHYIICRHQDNELLLALGAVPALTSLLLDLAAQIPQEAPEGLELLVCPVLRCLSNLLAQTDCQSPDRRLLIALFLILQCFLQQHPFLVHECLWLLNNLTADDPSCCSALLSLDLLPALLQLLTCSQMGTVLVLTVLCNMAEKGQSQCQRLLQQPLLAQLLPLLTLPDPEAVGQCLELLHLLFLHCPEAAADFTRQGGHQALEQHQSTPELQERAQALLVMVRQPPGAPSACQATLAASSLPLPPPFPPLNCQARNKLFTPVPSFPRAAQGSDVPSAGCMGGWSLSPPSSHQPGAPQSVEQGQS
;
A
#
# COMPACT_ATOMS: atom_id res chain seq x y z
N MET A 1 -20.63 -17.16 -46.91
CA MET A 1 -20.65 -18.38 -46.05
C MET A 1 -19.42 -19.20 -46.38
N PRO A 2 -18.68 -19.78 -45.41
CA PRO A 2 -18.46 -19.45 -43.98
C PRO A 2 -17.09 -18.70 -43.84
N GLY A 3 -16.56 -18.20 -42.72
CA GLY A 3 -16.69 -18.47 -41.30
C GLY A 3 -15.27 -18.56 -40.72
N ALA A 4 -14.81 -17.49 -40.06
CA ALA A 4 -13.63 -17.42 -39.18
C ALA A 4 -13.70 -16.04 -38.48
N GLY A 5 -13.87 -15.88 -37.17
CA GLY A 5 -13.57 -16.78 -36.07
C GLY A 5 -12.13 -16.59 -35.57
N CYS A 6 -11.71 -15.34 -35.32
CA CYS A 6 -10.59 -15.02 -34.41
C CYS A 6 -10.41 -13.49 -34.29
N THR A 7 -10.65 -12.92 -33.12
CA THR A 7 -9.98 -11.67 -32.71
C THR A 7 -9.38 -11.90 -31.34
N LEU A 8 -8.06 -12.00 -31.35
CA LEU A 8 -7.20 -12.17 -30.19
C LEU A 8 -7.50 -11.11 -29.11
N ARG A 9 -7.77 -11.55 -27.89
CA ARG A 9 -7.62 -10.73 -26.68
C ARG A 9 -6.13 -10.41 -26.48
N LEU A 10 -5.71 -9.26 -26.99
CA LEU A 10 -4.39 -8.68 -26.70
C LEU A 10 -4.43 -7.93 -25.36
N ARG A 11 -4.14 -8.64 -24.26
CA ARG A 11 -3.51 -8.03 -23.08
C ARG A 11 -2.05 -7.75 -23.43
N ARG A 12 -1.68 -6.50 -23.72
CA ARG A 12 -0.26 -6.08 -23.77
C ARG A 12 -0.09 -4.67 -23.19
N GLY A 13 0.91 -4.58 -22.30
CA GLY A 13 1.18 -3.43 -21.45
C GLY A 13 1.79 -2.21 -22.12
N GLY A 14 1.69 -1.09 -21.37
CA GLY A 14 2.36 0.17 -21.60
C GLY A 14 2.29 0.99 -20.30
N ARG A 15 3.41 1.07 -19.57
CA ARG A 15 3.57 1.81 -18.31
C ARG A 15 3.65 3.31 -18.60
N ILE A 16 2.74 4.10 -18.04
CA ILE A 16 2.93 5.53 -17.77
C ILE A 16 2.37 5.77 -16.36
N ALA A 17 3.25 6.09 -15.42
CA ALA A 17 2.91 6.36 -14.03
C ALA A 17 2.35 7.78 -13.90
N LEU A 18 1.11 7.91 -13.43
CA LEU A 18 0.55 9.15 -12.93
C LEU A 18 0.27 8.94 -11.44
N SER A 19 1.04 9.66 -10.61
CA SER A 19 0.95 9.65 -9.15
C SER A 19 -0.30 10.39 -8.66
N PRO A 20 -1.11 9.81 -7.75
CA PRO A 20 -2.22 10.54 -7.15
C PRO A 20 -1.72 11.67 -6.21
N PRO A 21 -2.50 12.75 -6.02
CA PRO A 21 -2.09 13.90 -5.22
C PRO A 21 -1.81 13.50 -3.77
N ARG A 22 -0.74 14.08 -3.22
CA ARG A 22 -0.18 13.80 -1.91
C ARG A 22 -1.00 14.52 -0.84
N ASP A 23 -1.78 13.79 -0.06
CA ASP A 23 -2.31 14.30 1.22
C ASP A 23 -1.32 13.91 2.36
N PRO A 24 -0.53 14.84 2.93
CA PRO A 24 0.65 14.50 3.75
C PRO A 24 0.31 13.99 5.16
N LEU A 25 -0.84 14.38 5.71
CA LEU A 25 -1.13 14.21 7.14
C LEU A 25 -1.74 12.85 7.51
N ARG A 26 -2.43 12.18 6.58
CA ARG A 26 -3.03 10.84 6.82
C ARG A 26 -2.01 9.70 6.70
N ARG A 27 -0.89 9.94 6.01
CA ARG A 27 0.24 9.00 5.93
C ARG A 27 1.04 8.97 7.23
N ALA A 28 1.15 10.08 7.95
CA ALA A 28 2.10 10.22 9.06
C ALA A 28 1.88 9.21 10.21
N ARG A 29 0.70 9.14 10.84
CA ARG A 29 0.56 8.38 12.11
C ARG A 29 0.50 6.85 12.00
N ARG A 30 -0.10 6.30 10.93
CA ARG A 30 -0.24 4.83 10.74
C ARG A 30 0.88 4.23 9.89
N GLN A 31 1.42 4.99 8.94
CA GLN A 31 2.61 4.58 8.19
C GLN A 31 3.87 4.67 9.07
N GLU A 32 3.94 5.62 10.03
CA GLU A 32 5.03 5.61 11.01
C GLU A 32 5.03 4.29 11.78
N GLN A 33 3.91 3.76 12.27
CA GLN A 33 3.98 2.49 13.02
C GLN A 33 4.36 1.27 12.17
N LEU A 34 3.98 1.21 10.87
CA LEU A 34 4.24 0.08 9.97
C LEU A 34 5.57 0.19 9.18
N VAL A 35 6.10 1.40 9.03
CA VAL A 35 7.31 1.73 8.25
C VAL A 35 8.38 2.40 9.10
N SER A 36 8.16 2.65 10.39
CA SER A 36 9.26 3.00 11.29
C SER A 36 10.00 1.74 11.72
N LYS A 37 11.25 1.95 12.09
CA LYS A 37 12.00 0.97 12.86
C LYS A 37 11.30 0.74 14.18
N ARG A 38 11.21 -0.52 14.58
CA ARG A 38 10.58 -0.88 15.86
C ARG A 38 11.60 -0.68 16.98
N LEU A 39 11.19 0.11 17.96
CA LEU A 39 11.89 0.30 19.24
C LEU A 39 11.27 -0.70 20.21
N LEU A 40 12.03 -1.70 20.66
CA LEU A 40 11.65 -2.48 21.84
C LEU A 40 11.86 -1.57 23.06
N ARG A 41 10.79 -0.90 23.51
CA ARG A 41 10.82 -0.18 24.79
C ARG A 41 10.61 -1.20 25.90
N GLU A 42 11.66 -1.49 26.65
CA GLU A 42 11.53 -2.18 27.93
C GLU A 42 10.88 -1.25 28.96
N ASP A 43 10.01 -1.83 29.79
CA ASP A 43 9.53 -1.21 31.02
C ASP A 43 10.72 -0.72 31.85
N SER A 44 10.60 0.48 32.40
CA SER A 44 11.61 1.26 33.14
C SER A 44 12.17 0.60 34.42
N ALA A 45 12.11 -0.73 34.58
CA ALA A 45 12.43 -1.45 35.80
C ALA A 45 13.92 -1.84 35.97
N ALA A 46 14.79 -1.56 34.98
CA ALA A 46 16.24 -1.83 35.09
C ALA A 46 17.10 -0.58 35.35
N GLN A 47 16.50 0.58 35.65
CA GLN A 47 17.23 1.76 36.13
C GLN A 47 17.59 1.65 37.63
N GLU A 48 18.18 0.55 38.07
CA GLU A 48 18.91 0.55 39.35
C GLU A 48 20.37 0.86 39.07
N GLY A 49 20.72 2.16 39.05
CA GLY A 49 22.14 2.55 39.13
C GLY A 49 22.56 3.93 38.61
N THR A 50 21.73 4.69 37.91
CA THR A 50 22.08 6.05 37.46
C THR A 50 21.16 7.08 38.12
N GLN A 51 21.65 7.67 39.21
CA GLN A 51 21.20 9.00 39.64
C GLN A 51 21.59 9.99 38.56
N ASP A 52 20.70 10.21 37.60
CA ASP A 52 20.34 11.53 37.09
C ASP A 52 19.14 11.36 36.15
N GLY A 53 18.02 11.96 36.56
CA GLY A 53 16.80 12.00 35.77
C GLY A 53 16.98 12.91 34.56
N ALA A 54 17.23 12.33 33.40
CA ALA A 54 17.01 12.97 32.11
C ALA A 54 16.37 11.93 31.18
N ASP A 55 15.07 12.10 30.95
CA ASP A 55 14.25 11.28 30.04
C ASP A 55 14.53 11.66 28.57
N GLY A 56 15.82 11.78 28.21
CA GLY A 56 16.30 12.31 26.94
C GLY A 56 17.37 11.43 26.28
N VAL A 57 17.41 11.47 24.95
CA VAL A 57 18.48 10.86 24.13
C VAL A 57 19.84 11.39 24.60
N PRO A 58 20.86 10.53 24.77
CA PRO A 58 22.18 10.97 25.22
C PRO A 58 22.83 11.95 24.26
N ASP A 59 23.60 12.88 24.82
CA ASP A 59 24.49 13.75 24.06
C ASP A 59 25.51 12.91 23.25
N PRO A 60 25.90 13.37 22.05
CA PRO A 60 26.87 12.66 21.23
C PRO A 60 28.23 12.59 21.93
N LEU A 61 28.78 11.37 22.07
CA LEU A 61 30.09 11.14 22.67
C LEU A 61 31.23 11.46 21.69
N SER A 62 32.37 11.91 22.21
CA SER A 62 33.63 11.99 21.46
C SER A 62 34.16 10.60 21.05
N GLU A 63 35.02 10.53 20.03
CA GLU A 63 35.62 9.25 19.62
C GLU A 63 36.43 8.62 20.76
N GLU A 64 37.09 9.43 21.59
CA GLU A 64 37.84 8.97 22.76
C GLU A 64 36.94 8.32 23.82
N GLU A 65 35.78 8.91 24.10
CA GLU A 65 34.79 8.36 25.04
C GLU A 65 34.20 7.04 24.53
N VAL A 66 33.86 6.97 23.24
CA VAL A 66 33.38 5.72 22.62
C VAL A 66 34.46 4.64 22.66
N LEU A 67 35.72 5.01 22.43
CA LEU A 67 36.86 4.10 22.52
C LEU A 67 37.09 3.63 23.97
N GLU A 68 36.87 4.48 24.97
CA GLU A 68 36.93 4.09 26.37
C GLU A 68 35.86 3.04 26.71
N LEU A 69 34.62 3.25 26.26
CA LEU A 69 33.54 2.28 26.42
C LEU A 69 33.91 0.93 25.77
N LEU A 70 34.41 0.94 24.52
CA LEU A 70 34.84 -0.26 23.83
C LEU A 70 35.97 -0.99 24.58
N ARG A 71 36.98 -0.27 25.07
CA ARG A 71 38.07 -0.85 25.88
C ARG A 71 37.55 -1.45 27.18
N GLY A 72 36.59 -0.79 27.83
CA GLY A 72 35.90 -1.31 29.02
C GLY A 72 35.24 -2.67 28.74
N VAL A 73 34.51 -2.78 27.63
CA VAL A 73 33.89 -4.03 27.17
C VAL A 73 34.93 -5.12 26.86
N GLN A 74 36.06 -4.77 26.24
CA GLN A 74 37.10 -5.73 25.84
C GLN A 74 37.84 -6.36 27.04
N ARG A 75 38.08 -5.62 28.12
CA ARG A 75 38.94 -6.04 29.25
C ARG A 75 38.50 -7.30 29.99
N GLY A 76 37.22 -7.71 29.90
CA GLY A 76 36.77 -9.00 30.43
C GLY A 76 36.76 -9.16 31.93
N SER A 77 36.33 -8.11 32.63
CA SER A 77 36.04 -8.15 34.07
C SER A 77 34.58 -8.51 34.35
N GLU A 78 34.26 -8.74 35.63
CA GLU A 78 32.88 -8.84 36.16
C GLU A 78 32.02 -7.61 35.76
N ASP A 79 32.65 -6.44 35.60
CA ASP A 79 31.97 -5.20 35.18
C ASP A 79 31.60 -5.15 33.69
N ARG A 80 31.91 -6.18 32.90
CA ARG A 80 31.66 -6.16 31.45
C ARG A 80 30.19 -5.89 31.11
N LYS A 81 29.24 -6.43 31.88
CA LYS A 81 27.81 -6.13 31.72
C LYS A 81 27.51 -4.64 31.91
N ARG A 82 28.11 -4.02 32.92
CA ARG A 82 27.97 -2.57 33.20
C ARG A 82 28.53 -1.72 32.05
N TRP A 83 29.68 -2.11 31.49
CA TRP A 83 30.24 -1.44 30.32
C TRP A 83 29.36 -1.57 29.09
N LEU A 84 28.78 -2.75 28.84
CA LEU A 84 27.82 -2.94 27.76
C LEU A 84 26.56 -2.11 27.97
N GLY A 85 26.02 -2.03 29.19
CA GLY A 85 24.85 -1.17 29.47
C GLY A 85 25.13 0.32 29.21
N ARG A 86 26.33 0.81 29.56
CA ARG A 86 26.76 2.18 29.22
C ARG A 86 26.93 2.38 27.71
N LEU A 87 27.48 1.38 27.02
CA LEU A 87 27.62 1.40 25.57
C LEU A 87 26.25 1.42 24.90
N ARG A 88 25.31 0.55 25.32
CA ARG A 88 23.93 0.52 24.84
C ARG A 88 23.28 1.89 24.99
N TRP A 89 23.36 2.49 26.18
CA TRP A 89 22.84 3.83 26.41
C TRP A 89 23.42 4.83 25.42
N ALA A 90 24.75 4.89 25.29
CA ALA A 90 25.41 5.80 24.36
C ALA A 90 25.03 5.58 22.88
N LEU A 91 24.78 4.33 22.48
CA LEU A 91 24.37 3.95 21.12
C LEU A 91 22.94 4.39 20.75
N GLN A 92 22.16 4.97 21.66
CA GLN A 92 20.89 5.63 21.32
C GLN A 92 21.08 6.90 20.48
N ASN A 93 22.32 7.42 20.41
CA ASN A 93 22.68 8.60 19.63
C ASN A 93 23.32 8.21 18.28
N GLU A 94 22.77 8.69 17.16
CA GLU A 94 23.21 8.30 15.80
C GLU A 94 24.66 8.71 15.46
N ASP A 95 25.13 9.85 15.96
CA ASP A 95 26.53 10.26 15.76
C ASP A 95 27.48 9.34 16.54
N THR A 96 27.08 8.90 17.73
CA THR A 96 27.81 7.91 18.52
C THR A 96 27.84 6.54 17.83
N GLN A 97 26.73 6.11 17.21
CA GLN A 97 26.68 4.88 16.40
C GLN A 97 27.71 4.93 15.25
N GLN A 98 27.75 6.04 14.51
CA GLN A 98 28.68 6.22 13.39
C GLN A 98 30.15 6.19 13.84
N LYS A 99 30.48 6.81 14.96
CA LYS A 99 31.82 6.75 15.55
C LYS A 99 32.17 5.33 15.97
N PHE A 100 31.26 4.64 16.67
CA PHE A 100 31.47 3.28 17.15
C PHE A 100 31.77 2.29 16.02
N VAL A 101 31.01 2.30 14.93
CA VAL A 101 31.21 1.35 13.82
C VAL A 101 32.51 1.60 13.04
N ARG A 102 33.11 2.78 13.15
CA ARG A 102 34.41 3.10 12.54
C ARG A 102 35.61 2.62 13.38
N LEU A 103 35.41 2.36 14.68
CA LEU A 103 36.47 1.88 15.54
C LEU A 103 36.88 0.44 15.19
N ASP A 104 38.18 0.19 15.06
CA ASP A 104 38.68 -1.14 14.71
C ASP A 104 38.28 -2.19 15.75
N GLY A 105 37.75 -3.32 15.27
CA GLY A 105 37.31 -4.43 16.10
C GLY A 105 36.06 -4.18 16.95
N SER A 106 35.35 -3.06 16.79
CA SER A 106 34.14 -2.74 17.57
C SER A 106 33.02 -3.78 17.35
N ILE A 107 32.61 -3.97 16.09
CA ILE A 107 31.61 -4.99 15.71
C ILE A 107 32.09 -6.39 16.04
N ARG A 108 33.38 -6.70 15.83
CA ARG A 108 33.97 -8.00 16.18
C ARG A 108 33.84 -8.29 17.68
N THR A 109 34.05 -7.27 18.51
CA THR A 109 33.89 -7.37 19.97
C THR A 109 32.43 -7.65 20.33
N LEU A 110 31.48 -6.90 19.78
CA LEU A 110 30.04 -7.16 20.00
C LEU A 110 29.63 -8.55 19.50
N THR A 111 30.12 -8.99 18.35
CA THR A 111 29.84 -10.32 17.78
C THR A 111 30.32 -11.43 18.71
N GLY A 112 31.53 -11.30 19.27
CA GLY A 112 32.08 -12.26 20.23
C GLY A 112 31.26 -12.34 21.52
N LEU A 113 30.71 -11.23 21.99
CA LEU A 113 29.85 -11.19 23.18
C LEU A 113 28.44 -11.70 22.91
N PHE A 114 27.90 -11.41 21.73
CA PHE A 114 26.64 -11.94 21.24
C PHE A 114 26.68 -13.46 21.03
N THR A 115 27.88 -14.03 20.83
CA THR A 115 28.13 -15.47 20.73
C THR A 115 28.63 -16.10 22.02
N SER A 116 28.60 -15.35 23.12
CA SER A 116 28.98 -15.84 24.45
C SER A 116 28.01 -16.91 24.96
N SER A 117 28.51 -17.87 25.74
CA SER A 117 27.68 -18.80 26.52
C SER A 117 27.04 -18.15 27.76
N LEU A 118 27.42 -16.92 28.11
CA LEU A 118 26.85 -16.17 29.22
C LEU A 118 25.62 -15.39 28.73
N ALA A 119 24.43 -15.88 29.07
CA ALA A 119 23.13 -15.34 28.61
C ALA A 119 23.00 -13.82 28.84
N GLU A 120 23.41 -13.32 30.00
CA GLU A 120 23.38 -11.90 30.35
C GLU A 120 24.23 -11.03 29.40
N LEU A 121 25.42 -11.51 29.02
CA LEU A 121 26.29 -10.80 28.09
C LEU A 121 25.79 -10.91 26.65
N GLN A 122 25.26 -12.09 26.28
CA GLN A 122 24.67 -12.31 24.96
C GLN A 122 23.50 -11.36 24.73
N LEU A 123 22.58 -11.27 25.69
CA LEU A 123 21.40 -10.42 25.61
C LEU A 123 21.79 -8.94 25.58
N GLU A 124 22.69 -8.50 26.46
CA GLU A 124 23.13 -7.09 26.48
C GLU A 124 23.88 -6.69 25.19
N ALA A 125 24.68 -7.61 24.63
CA ALA A 125 25.31 -7.41 23.33
C ALA A 125 24.28 -7.35 22.19
N ALA A 126 23.25 -8.20 22.23
CA ALA A 126 22.13 -8.15 21.29
C ALA A 126 21.39 -6.81 21.36
N ARG A 127 21.21 -6.25 22.56
CA ARG A 127 20.59 -4.93 22.75
C ARG A 127 21.46 -3.81 22.17
N CYS A 128 22.78 -3.86 22.33
CA CYS A 128 23.70 -2.93 21.64
C CYS A 128 23.58 -3.02 20.11
N LEU A 129 23.45 -4.23 19.56
CA LEU A 129 23.23 -4.44 18.12
C LEU A 129 21.86 -3.91 17.66
N HIS A 130 20.84 -4.02 18.51
CA HIS A 130 19.54 -3.43 18.25
C HIS A 130 19.60 -1.90 18.19
N GLU A 131 20.31 -1.25 19.11
CA GLU A 131 20.54 0.21 19.06
C GLU A 131 21.23 0.61 17.74
N LEU A 132 22.27 -0.11 17.32
CA LEU A 132 22.92 0.13 16.02
C LEU A 132 21.95 -0.03 14.84
N SER A 133 21.00 -0.96 14.92
CA SER A 133 20.02 -1.19 13.87
C SER A 133 19.08 0.01 13.66
N HIS A 134 18.91 0.90 14.65
CA HIS A 134 18.06 2.08 14.53
C HIS A 134 18.65 3.17 13.63
N SER A 135 19.97 3.19 13.41
CA SER A 135 20.64 4.21 12.59
C SER A 135 20.04 4.37 11.20
N SER A 136 19.72 5.59 10.78
CA SER A 136 19.28 5.87 9.40
C SER A 136 20.43 5.87 8.38
N VAL A 137 21.66 5.65 8.85
CA VAL A 137 22.88 5.65 8.02
C VAL A 137 23.19 4.24 7.52
N PRO A 138 23.15 3.98 6.20
CA PRO A 138 23.38 2.64 5.64
C PRO A 138 24.70 2.00 6.04
N ALA A 139 25.76 2.81 6.20
CA ALA A 139 27.09 2.34 6.62
C ALA A 139 27.08 1.68 8.01
N VAL A 140 26.19 2.10 8.93
CA VAL A 140 26.04 1.49 10.25
C VAL A 140 25.38 0.11 10.14
N ALA A 141 24.34 -0.01 9.31
CA ALA A 141 23.70 -1.30 9.02
C ALA A 141 24.67 -2.27 8.32
N GLU A 142 25.47 -1.77 7.37
CA GLU A 142 26.49 -2.57 6.67
C GLU A 142 27.62 -3.03 7.61
N ALA A 143 28.01 -2.21 8.58
CA ALA A 143 28.95 -2.63 9.61
C ALA A 143 28.45 -3.87 10.39
N CYS A 144 27.13 -4.06 10.49
CA CYS A 144 26.51 -5.21 11.17
C CYS A 144 26.43 -6.48 10.32
N LEU A 145 26.88 -6.47 9.06
CA LEU A 145 26.88 -7.66 8.17
C LEU A 145 27.48 -8.92 8.82
N PRO A 146 28.61 -8.87 9.55
CA PRO A 146 29.20 -10.06 10.17
C PRO A 146 28.32 -10.72 11.25
N VAL A 147 27.29 -10.02 11.75
CA VAL A 147 26.43 -10.46 12.84
C VAL A 147 25.18 -11.19 12.33
N THR A 148 24.76 -10.91 11.09
CA THR A 148 23.50 -11.40 10.49
C THR A 148 23.28 -12.91 10.57
N SER A 149 24.32 -13.73 10.35
CA SER A 149 24.20 -15.18 10.45
C SER A 149 23.89 -15.66 11.87
N TYR A 150 24.42 -14.96 12.89
CA TYR A 150 24.13 -15.27 14.29
C TYR A 150 22.73 -14.81 14.69
N LEU A 151 22.30 -13.64 14.22
CA LEU A 151 20.91 -13.17 14.39
C LEU A 151 19.92 -14.20 13.86
N LEU A 152 20.16 -14.75 12.66
CA LEU A 152 19.34 -15.83 12.09
C LEU A 152 19.40 -17.12 12.91
N THR A 153 20.59 -17.51 13.37
CA THR A 153 20.79 -18.74 14.14
C THR A 153 19.97 -18.72 15.44
N TYR A 154 19.93 -17.58 16.13
CA TYR A 154 19.21 -17.46 17.40
C TYR A 154 17.69 -17.39 17.28
N LEU A 155 17.14 -17.27 16.07
CA LEU A 155 15.70 -17.39 15.84
C LEU A 155 15.16 -18.80 16.10
N SER A 156 16.04 -19.82 16.11
CA SER A 156 15.70 -21.20 16.50
C SER A 156 15.97 -21.48 17.98
N GLY A 157 16.28 -20.45 18.77
CA GLY A 157 16.59 -20.57 20.20
C GLY A 157 15.36 -20.77 21.08
N HIS A 158 15.61 -20.94 22.38
CA HIS A 158 14.56 -21.13 23.41
C HIS A 158 14.24 -19.83 24.18
N SER A 159 15.05 -18.78 24.01
CA SER A 159 14.81 -17.49 24.66
C SER A 159 13.89 -16.64 23.79
N LEU A 160 12.67 -16.41 24.28
CA LEU A 160 11.67 -15.56 23.62
C LEU A 160 12.22 -14.14 23.44
N GLU A 161 12.78 -13.56 24.50
CA GLU A 161 13.34 -12.21 24.50
C GLU A 161 14.46 -12.05 23.46
N LEU A 162 15.38 -13.02 23.39
CA LEU A 162 16.46 -12.98 22.41
C LEU A 162 15.93 -13.15 20.98
N THR A 163 14.95 -14.03 20.78
CA THR A 163 14.33 -14.28 19.47
C THR A 163 13.65 -13.02 18.96
N GLU A 164 12.84 -12.38 19.80
CA GLU A 164 12.16 -11.13 19.51
C GLU A 164 13.15 -10.01 19.15
N LEU A 165 14.17 -9.82 19.99
CA LEU A 165 15.22 -8.83 19.76
C LEU A 165 15.98 -9.08 18.45
N CYS A 166 16.27 -10.34 18.10
CA CYS A 166 16.90 -10.70 16.84
C CYS A 166 15.99 -10.39 15.65
N LEU A 167 14.68 -10.69 15.72
CA LEU A 167 13.71 -10.38 14.67
C LEU A 167 13.64 -8.87 14.40
N TYR A 168 13.46 -8.06 15.43
CA TYR A 168 13.38 -6.61 15.25
C TYR A 168 14.71 -6.00 14.78
N THR A 169 15.84 -6.51 15.25
CA THR A 169 17.16 -6.11 14.76
C THR A 169 17.32 -6.45 13.28
N LEU A 170 16.96 -7.66 12.84
CA LEU A 170 16.97 -8.04 11.43
C LEU A 170 16.05 -7.15 10.59
N GLY A 171 14.82 -6.90 11.06
CA GLY A 171 13.84 -6.04 10.40
C GLY A 171 14.37 -4.62 10.19
N ASN A 172 15.02 -4.06 11.21
CA ASN A 172 15.63 -2.73 11.14
C ASN A 172 16.85 -2.68 10.20
N LEU A 173 17.66 -3.75 10.14
CA LEU A 173 18.83 -3.81 9.26
C LEU A 173 18.44 -3.97 7.78
N VAL A 174 17.42 -4.80 7.46
CA VAL A 174 16.96 -4.98 6.06
C VAL A 174 16.36 -3.70 5.49
N VAL A 175 15.87 -2.80 6.34
CA VAL A 175 15.29 -1.52 5.95
C VAL A 175 16.32 -0.59 5.32
N GLU A 176 17.51 -0.49 5.92
CA GLU A 176 18.47 0.57 5.56
C GLU A 176 19.42 0.19 4.45
N SER A 177 19.80 -1.09 4.35
CA SER A 177 20.87 -1.51 3.44
C SER A 177 20.44 -2.61 2.47
N GLU A 178 20.59 -2.34 1.18
CA GLU A 178 20.48 -3.34 0.11
C GLU A 178 21.54 -4.44 0.26
N ALA A 179 22.75 -4.10 0.71
CA ALA A 179 23.81 -5.08 0.95
C ALA A 179 23.41 -6.08 2.04
N VAL A 180 22.76 -5.61 3.11
CA VAL A 180 22.19 -6.48 4.16
C VAL A 180 21.15 -7.43 3.58
N ARG A 181 20.21 -6.94 2.77
CA ARG A 181 19.20 -7.80 2.13
C ARG A 181 19.84 -8.83 1.20
N LYS A 182 20.78 -8.42 0.34
CA LYS A 182 21.54 -9.30 -0.55
C LYS A 182 22.35 -10.37 0.18
N GLN A 183 22.78 -10.10 1.41
CA GLN A 183 23.47 -11.10 2.24
C GLN A 183 22.48 -12.04 2.96
N LEU A 184 21.39 -11.53 3.51
CA LEU A 184 20.42 -12.32 4.28
C LEU A 184 19.63 -13.31 3.42
N LEU A 185 19.34 -12.97 2.16
CA LEU A 185 18.62 -13.86 1.24
C LEU A 185 19.36 -15.21 1.05
N PRO A 186 20.64 -15.25 0.60
CA PRO A 186 21.38 -16.51 0.49
C PRO A 186 21.72 -17.15 1.84
N GLN A 187 21.72 -16.40 2.95
CA GLN A 187 21.82 -16.96 4.30
C GLN A 187 20.55 -17.72 4.76
N GLY A 188 19.46 -17.65 3.99
CA GLY A 188 18.25 -18.43 4.26
C GLY A 188 17.25 -17.74 5.18
N ILE A 189 17.18 -16.40 5.18
CA ILE A 189 16.19 -15.66 5.99
C ILE A 189 14.74 -16.13 5.74
N ILE A 190 14.35 -16.40 4.49
CA ILE A 190 12.97 -16.81 4.16
C ILE A 190 12.62 -18.17 4.78
N PRO A 191 13.42 -19.25 4.61
CA PRO A 191 13.22 -20.50 5.33
C PRO A 191 13.15 -20.35 6.87
N VAL A 192 14.01 -19.50 7.46
CA VAL A 192 14.00 -19.28 8.91
C VAL A 192 12.70 -18.63 9.36
N LEU A 193 12.23 -17.59 8.66
CA LEU A 193 10.94 -16.95 8.95
C LEU A 193 9.75 -17.92 8.76
N ALA A 194 9.82 -18.82 7.78
CA ALA A 194 8.82 -19.87 7.57
C ALA A 194 8.78 -20.91 8.71
N SER A 195 9.87 -21.07 9.46
CA SER A 195 9.88 -21.83 10.70
C SER A 195 9.30 -21.01 11.86
N CYS A 196 9.71 -19.74 12.00
CA CYS A 196 9.29 -18.88 13.11
C CYS A 196 7.79 -18.55 13.11
N ILE A 197 7.13 -18.51 11.93
CA ILE A 197 5.68 -18.26 11.82
C ILE A 197 4.82 -19.34 12.50
N GLN A 198 5.40 -20.49 12.85
CA GLN A 198 4.74 -21.57 13.58
C GLN A 198 4.85 -21.40 15.11
N SER A 199 5.51 -20.34 15.57
CA SER A 199 5.66 -20.05 16.99
C SER A 199 4.29 -19.85 17.68
N PRO A 200 4.10 -20.36 18.90
CA PRO A 200 2.90 -20.10 19.67
C PRO A 200 2.89 -18.70 20.32
N HIS A 201 3.98 -17.93 20.20
CA HIS A 201 4.16 -16.65 20.88
C HIS A 201 3.84 -15.47 19.94
N GLU A 202 2.86 -14.64 20.32
CA GLU A 202 2.42 -13.46 19.56
C GLU A 202 3.56 -12.50 19.24
N ALA A 203 4.43 -12.18 20.20
CA ALA A 203 5.58 -11.30 19.98
C ALA A 203 6.53 -11.80 18.86
N VAL A 204 6.71 -13.12 18.74
CA VAL A 204 7.50 -13.71 17.65
C VAL A 204 6.76 -13.58 16.33
N LEU A 205 5.46 -13.84 16.31
CA LEU A 205 4.64 -13.73 15.09
C LEU A 205 4.60 -12.28 14.58
N GLU A 206 4.46 -11.30 15.47
CA GLU A 206 4.58 -9.88 15.15
C GLU A 206 5.96 -9.53 14.60
N GLY A 207 7.03 -9.98 15.25
CA GLY A 207 8.40 -9.78 14.77
C GLY A 207 8.64 -10.40 13.39
N VAL A 208 8.11 -11.60 13.12
CA VAL A 208 8.18 -12.24 11.80
C VAL A 208 7.41 -11.43 10.76
N GLY A 209 6.19 -11.02 11.07
CA GLY A 209 5.37 -10.16 10.21
C GLY A 209 6.08 -8.84 9.90
N TYR A 210 6.73 -8.23 10.89
CA TYR A 210 7.53 -7.02 10.72
C TYR A 210 8.71 -7.24 9.76
N VAL A 211 9.53 -8.28 9.95
CA VAL A 211 10.66 -8.56 9.05
C VAL A 211 10.18 -8.80 7.62
N LEU A 212 9.11 -9.59 7.44
CA LEU A 212 8.53 -9.84 6.12
C LEU A 212 7.98 -8.55 5.50
N SER A 213 7.30 -7.71 6.26
CA SER A 213 6.75 -6.45 5.77
C SER A 213 7.87 -5.51 5.28
N GLN A 214 9.01 -5.47 5.98
CA GLN A 214 10.17 -4.69 5.52
C GLN A 214 10.80 -5.27 4.24
N LEU A 215 10.95 -6.60 4.15
CA LEU A 215 11.48 -7.26 2.96
C LEU A 215 10.57 -7.05 1.74
N LEU A 216 9.26 -7.18 1.89
CA LEU A 216 8.28 -7.08 0.79
C LEU A 216 8.13 -5.65 0.23
N GLN A 217 8.50 -4.64 1.02
CA GLN A 217 8.52 -3.24 0.60
C GLN A 217 9.78 -2.85 -0.20
N ALA A 218 10.84 -3.67 -0.16
CA ALA A 218 12.11 -3.38 -0.84
C ALA A 218 11.94 -3.24 -2.37
N LYS A 219 12.79 -2.47 -3.04
CA LYS A 219 12.64 -2.19 -4.48
C LYS A 219 12.76 -3.45 -5.34
N GLU A 220 13.67 -4.33 -4.94
CA GLU A 220 13.98 -5.64 -5.51
C GLU A 220 12.96 -6.73 -5.15
N ALA A 221 12.01 -6.46 -4.24
CA ALA A 221 11.10 -7.49 -3.75
C ALA A 221 10.30 -8.21 -4.86
N PRO A 222 9.76 -7.53 -5.89
CA PRO A 222 9.01 -8.20 -6.96
C PRO A 222 9.81 -9.25 -7.72
N THR A 223 11.13 -9.07 -7.83
CA THR A 223 12.00 -9.94 -8.65
C THR A 223 12.81 -10.93 -7.83
N GLU A 224 13.15 -10.61 -6.58
CA GLU A 224 14.09 -11.42 -5.78
C GLU A 224 13.48 -12.00 -4.50
N ILE A 225 12.51 -11.34 -3.87
CA ILE A 225 12.01 -11.70 -2.53
C ILE A 225 10.66 -12.39 -2.60
N ILE A 226 9.69 -11.79 -3.32
CA ILE A 226 8.33 -12.33 -3.44
C ILE A 226 8.34 -13.76 -4.00
N PRO A 227 9.14 -14.11 -5.04
CA PRO A 227 9.22 -15.50 -5.50
C PRO A 227 9.62 -16.48 -4.38
N LEU A 228 10.64 -16.13 -3.58
CA LEU A 228 11.09 -16.97 -2.47
C LEU A 228 10.01 -17.12 -1.38
N VAL A 229 9.24 -16.06 -1.12
CA VAL A 229 8.12 -16.11 -0.17
C VAL A 229 7.01 -17.01 -0.71
N LEU A 230 6.65 -16.88 -1.99
CA LEU A 230 5.61 -17.69 -2.63
C LEU A 230 6.01 -19.17 -2.73
N ASP A 231 7.29 -19.48 -2.93
CA ASP A 231 7.84 -20.84 -2.98
C ASP A 231 7.97 -21.51 -1.59
N SER A 232 7.55 -20.83 -0.53
CA SER A 232 7.60 -21.30 0.85
C SER A 232 6.21 -21.62 1.43
N ALA A 233 6.17 -22.09 2.68
CA ALA A 233 4.91 -22.27 3.41
C ALA A 233 4.30 -20.96 3.94
N LEU A 234 4.98 -19.81 3.82
CA LEU A 234 4.54 -18.53 4.38
C LEU A 234 3.15 -18.09 3.89
N PRO A 235 2.78 -18.14 2.59
CA PRO A 235 1.49 -17.63 2.12
C PRO A 235 0.29 -18.29 2.80
N GLN A 236 0.37 -19.62 3.02
CA GLN A 236 -0.66 -20.37 3.72
C GLN A 236 -0.78 -19.96 5.18
N HIS A 237 0.35 -19.88 5.90
CA HIS A 237 0.36 -19.50 7.32
C HIS A 237 -0.08 -18.05 7.53
N MET A 238 0.37 -17.13 6.69
CA MET A 238 -0.07 -15.72 6.72
C MET A 238 -1.59 -15.62 6.55
N LEU A 239 -2.16 -16.32 5.57
CA LEU A 239 -3.61 -16.31 5.35
C LEU A 239 -4.38 -16.88 6.54
N GLN A 240 -3.91 -18.00 7.12
CA GLN A 240 -4.51 -18.61 8.31
C GLN A 240 -4.48 -17.67 9.52
N LEU A 241 -3.34 -17.04 9.80
CA LEU A 241 -3.17 -16.12 10.93
C LEU A 241 -4.06 -14.89 10.78
N VAL A 242 -4.10 -14.28 9.60
CA VAL A 242 -4.99 -13.15 9.29
C VAL A 242 -6.45 -13.51 9.55
N CYS A 243 -6.89 -14.69 9.08
CA CYS A 243 -8.29 -15.13 9.27
C CYS A 243 -8.61 -15.55 10.71
N SER A 244 -7.59 -15.83 11.53
CA SER A 244 -7.75 -16.13 12.96
C SER A 244 -7.68 -14.89 13.87
N GLY A 245 -7.37 -13.71 13.32
CA GLY A 245 -6.90 -12.52 14.06
C GLY A 245 -7.79 -12.00 15.19
N LEU A 246 -9.10 -12.25 15.15
CA LEU A 246 -10.02 -11.87 16.24
C LEU A 246 -9.97 -12.83 17.46
N LYS A 247 -9.39 -14.01 17.29
CA LYS A 247 -9.36 -15.09 18.30
C LYS A 247 -7.95 -15.39 18.82
N ALA A 248 -6.92 -14.95 18.10
CA ALA A 248 -5.53 -15.33 18.35
C ALA A 248 -4.69 -14.11 18.74
N ALA A 249 -4.09 -13.46 17.74
CA ALA A 249 -3.08 -12.41 17.90
C ALA A 249 -3.36 -11.26 16.93
N MET A 250 -3.93 -10.16 17.41
CA MET A 250 -4.39 -9.07 16.54
C MET A 250 -3.21 -8.36 15.89
N GLY A 251 -2.12 -8.11 16.63
CA GLY A 251 -0.96 -7.42 16.09
C GLY A 251 -0.29 -8.24 14.98
N ALA A 252 -0.14 -9.56 15.18
CA ALA A 252 0.38 -10.45 14.15
C ALA A 252 -0.53 -10.49 12.90
N ALA A 253 -1.85 -10.55 13.08
CA ALA A 253 -2.80 -10.53 11.97
C ALA A 253 -2.69 -9.23 11.15
N VAL A 254 -2.48 -8.08 11.81
CA VAL A 254 -2.24 -6.80 11.13
C VAL A 254 -0.98 -6.88 10.27
N GLU A 255 0.16 -7.30 10.84
CA GLU A 255 1.42 -7.39 10.11
C GLU A 255 1.33 -8.34 8.90
N PHE A 256 0.71 -9.51 9.07
CA PHE A 256 0.54 -10.47 7.97
C PHE A 256 -0.48 -10.01 6.91
N ALA A 257 -1.51 -9.26 7.28
CA ALA A 257 -2.43 -8.66 6.30
C ALA A 257 -1.70 -7.63 5.42
N TRP A 258 -0.76 -6.87 5.98
CA TRP A 258 0.13 -6.00 5.21
C TRP A 258 1.10 -6.78 4.32
N CYS A 259 1.67 -7.88 4.81
CA CYS A 259 2.49 -8.76 3.99
C CYS A 259 1.73 -9.29 2.76
N LEU A 260 0.51 -9.80 2.97
CA LEU A 260 -0.37 -10.23 1.88
C LEU A 260 -0.66 -9.07 0.92
N HIS A 261 -0.95 -7.87 1.42
CA HIS A 261 -1.18 -6.71 0.57
C HIS A 261 0.02 -6.40 -0.33
N TYR A 262 1.25 -6.40 0.22
CA TYR A 262 2.46 -6.13 -0.56
C TYR A 262 2.74 -7.21 -1.61
N ILE A 263 2.46 -8.48 -1.31
CA ILE A 263 2.56 -9.56 -2.30
C ILE A 263 1.54 -9.31 -3.42
N ILE A 264 0.27 -9.10 -3.07
CA ILE A 264 -0.84 -8.98 -4.02
C ILE A 264 -0.65 -7.77 -4.95
N CYS A 265 -0.16 -6.64 -4.44
CA CYS A 265 -0.06 -5.41 -5.20
C CYS A 265 1.24 -5.31 -6.04
N ARG A 266 2.25 -6.13 -5.74
CA ARG A 266 3.58 -6.05 -6.40
C ARG A 266 3.94 -7.30 -7.20
N HIS A 267 3.25 -8.42 -7.01
CA HIS A 267 3.42 -9.62 -7.83
C HIS A 267 2.52 -9.57 -9.07
N GLN A 268 3.01 -10.12 -10.18
CA GLN A 268 2.29 -10.05 -11.46
C GLN A 268 1.08 -11.00 -11.53
N ASP A 269 1.11 -12.09 -10.75
CA ASP A 269 0.07 -13.12 -10.77
C ASP A 269 -0.24 -13.69 -9.38
N ASN A 270 -1.49 -13.67 -8.96
CA ASN A 270 -1.89 -14.11 -7.62
C ASN A 270 -2.45 -15.54 -7.59
N GLU A 271 -2.19 -16.39 -8.61
CA GLU A 271 -2.72 -17.77 -8.69
C GLU A 271 -2.53 -18.58 -7.42
N LEU A 272 -1.35 -18.52 -6.79
CA LEU A 272 -1.09 -19.27 -5.55
C LEU A 272 -2.04 -18.85 -4.42
N LEU A 273 -2.18 -17.54 -4.17
CA LEU A 273 -3.07 -17.03 -3.13
C LEU A 273 -4.53 -17.34 -3.44
N LEU A 274 -4.91 -17.31 -4.73
CA LEU A 274 -6.24 -17.69 -5.17
C LEU A 274 -6.50 -19.19 -4.96
N ALA A 275 -5.53 -20.05 -5.29
CA ALA A 275 -5.58 -21.50 -5.07
C ALA A 275 -5.64 -21.86 -3.58
N LEU A 276 -5.01 -21.06 -2.72
CA LEU A 276 -5.13 -21.16 -1.26
C LEU A 276 -6.48 -20.69 -0.71
N GLY A 277 -7.38 -20.15 -1.56
CA GLY A 277 -8.69 -19.68 -1.15
C GLY A 277 -8.68 -18.30 -0.48
N ALA A 278 -7.74 -17.41 -0.84
CA ALA A 278 -7.65 -16.09 -0.22
C ALA A 278 -8.94 -15.26 -0.33
N VAL A 279 -9.61 -15.27 -1.49
CA VAL A 279 -10.87 -14.52 -1.69
C VAL A 279 -11.99 -14.96 -0.73
N PRO A 280 -12.39 -16.25 -0.67
CA PRO A 280 -13.42 -16.69 0.27
C PRO A 280 -12.99 -16.52 1.73
N ALA A 281 -11.72 -16.75 2.06
CA ALA A 281 -11.21 -16.61 3.43
C ALA A 281 -11.27 -15.15 3.93
N LEU A 282 -10.75 -14.20 3.14
CA LEU A 282 -10.80 -12.77 3.46
C LEU A 282 -12.23 -12.21 3.44
N THR A 283 -13.10 -12.74 2.57
CA THR A 283 -14.53 -12.41 2.58
C THR A 283 -15.16 -12.84 3.90
N SER A 284 -14.94 -14.09 4.34
CA SER A 284 -15.45 -14.58 5.61
C SER A 284 -14.95 -13.74 6.78
N LEU A 285 -13.66 -13.38 6.78
CA LEU A 285 -13.09 -12.51 7.81
C LEU A 285 -13.80 -11.16 7.87
N LEU A 286 -14.08 -10.50 6.74
CA LEU A 286 -14.83 -9.23 6.74
C LEU A 286 -16.26 -9.39 7.25
N LEU A 287 -16.93 -10.51 6.96
CA LEU A 287 -18.25 -10.81 7.52
C LEU A 287 -18.18 -10.97 9.04
N ASP A 288 -17.21 -11.72 9.53
CA ASP A 288 -17.01 -11.98 10.96
C ASP A 288 -16.62 -10.70 11.71
N LEU A 289 -15.78 -9.85 11.10
CA LEU A 289 -15.41 -8.54 11.62
C LEU A 289 -16.65 -7.64 11.72
N ALA A 290 -17.42 -7.51 10.62
CA ALA A 290 -18.61 -6.67 10.59
C ALA A 290 -19.70 -7.12 11.59
N ALA A 291 -19.84 -8.43 11.81
CA ALA A 291 -20.78 -8.98 12.78
C ALA A 291 -20.39 -8.68 14.24
N GLN A 292 -19.12 -8.38 14.50
CA GLN A 292 -18.57 -8.15 15.84
C GLN A 292 -18.35 -6.67 16.16
N ILE A 293 -18.63 -5.75 15.23
CA ILE A 293 -18.52 -4.30 15.47
C ILE A 293 -19.51 -3.90 16.58
N PRO A 294 -19.04 -3.51 17.79
CA PRO A 294 -19.91 -2.93 18.81
C PRO A 294 -20.32 -1.50 18.41
N GLN A 295 -21.24 -0.87 19.14
CA GLN A 295 -21.56 0.55 18.94
C GLN A 295 -20.32 1.47 19.06
N GLU A 296 -19.30 1.02 19.76
CA GLU A 296 -17.96 1.63 19.81
C GLU A 296 -16.95 0.64 19.26
N ALA A 297 -16.29 0.99 18.15
CA ALA A 297 -15.27 0.14 17.53
C ALA A 297 -14.10 -0.06 18.51
N PRO A 298 -13.60 -1.29 18.72
CA PRO A 298 -12.36 -1.48 19.45
C PRO A 298 -11.23 -0.74 18.70
N GLU A 299 -10.50 0.10 19.45
CA GLU A 299 -9.35 0.85 18.94
C GLU A 299 -8.34 -0.13 18.32
N GLY A 300 -7.89 0.12 17.08
CA GLY A 300 -6.95 -0.73 16.35
C GLY A 300 -7.58 -1.70 15.36
N LEU A 301 -8.91 -1.92 15.38
CA LEU A 301 -9.60 -2.78 14.41
C LEU A 301 -9.38 -2.32 12.96
N GLU A 302 -9.31 -1.00 12.75
CA GLU A 302 -9.05 -0.42 11.44
C GLU A 302 -7.68 -0.78 10.85
N LEU A 303 -6.72 -1.12 11.72
CA LEU A 303 -5.37 -1.55 11.31
C LEU A 303 -5.40 -2.90 10.61
N LEU A 304 -6.38 -3.75 10.93
CA LEU A 304 -6.62 -5.04 10.26
C LEU A 304 -7.58 -4.89 9.07
N VAL A 305 -8.67 -4.15 9.25
CA VAL A 305 -9.71 -3.98 8.20
C VAL A 305 -9.11 -3.36 6.95
N CYS A 306 -8.25 -2.34 7.09
CA CYS A 306 -7.64 -1.64 5.95
C CYS A 306 -6.87 -2.58 4.99
N PRO A 307 -5.82 -3.31 5.43
CA PRO A 307 -5.11 -4.22 4.54
C PRO A 307 -5.97 -5.38 4.03
N VAL A 308 -6.96 -5.87 4.79
CA VAL A 308 -7.87 -6.93 4.33
C VAL A 308 -8.76 -6.43 3.17
N LEU A 309 -9.36 -5.25 3.28
CA LEU A 309 -10.12 -4.62 2.19
C LEU A 309 -9.25 -4.47 0.94
N ARG A 310 -8.00 -4.03 1.11
CA ARG A 310 -7.05 -3.85 0.00
C ARG A 310 -6.64 -5.16 -0.65
N CYS A 311 -6.43 -6.21 0.14
CA CYS A 311 -6.13 -7.55 -0.39
C CYS A 311 -7.31 -8.06 -1.22
N LEU A 312 -8.51 -8.07 -0.64
CA LEU A 312 -9.70 -8.58 -1.30
C LEU A 312 -10.02 -7.81 -2.59
N SER A 313 -9.95 -6.48 -2.53
CA SER A 313 -10.21 -5.62 -3.68
C SER A 313 -9.22 -5.85 -4.83
N ASN A 314 -7.92 -5.97 -4.55
CA ASN A 314 -6.91 -6.27 -5.59
C ASN A 314 -7.06 -7.69 -6.18
N LEU A 315 -7.43 -8.68 -5.37
CA LEU A 315 -7.63 -10.06 -5.84
C LEU A 315 -8.86 -10.17 -6.77
N LEU A 316 -9.95 -9.50 -6.40
CA LEU A 316 -11.17 -9.46 -7.22
C LEU A 316 -10.95 -8.73 -8.55
N ALA A 317 -10.10 -7.70 -8.58
CA ALA A 317 -9.75 -7.01 -9.82
C ALA A 317 -8.96 -7.87 -10.83
N GLN A 318 -8.35 -8.97 -10.37
CA GLN A 318 -7.46 -9.81 -11.20
C GLN A 318 -8.13 -11.09 -11.70
N THR A 319 -9.32 -11.42 -11.20
CA THR A 319 -9.90 -12.74 -11.41
C THR A 319 -11.33 -12.68 -11.91
N ASP A 320 -11.68 -13.63 -12.76
CA ASP A 320 -13.07 -13.93 -13.12
C ASP A 320 -13.74 -14.81 -12.03
N CYS A 321 -13.28 -14.70 -10.76
CA CYS A 321 -13.78 -15.52 -9.65
C CYS A 321 -15.29 -15.34 -9.47
N GLN A 322 -15.95 -16.37 -8.94
CA GLN A 322 -17.35 -16.25 -8.56
C GLN A 322 -17.54 -15.07 -7.61
N SER A 323 -18.61 -14.31 -7.85
CA SER A 323 -19.02 -13.19 -7.02
C SER A 323 -18.92 -13.57 -5.54
N PRO A 324 -18.20 -12.79 -4.72
CA PRO A 324 -18.13 -13.06 -3.30
C PRO A 324 -19.52 -13.02 -2.69
N ASP A 325 -19.64 -13.61 -1.50
CA ASP A 325 -20.90 -13.68 -0.76
C ASP A 325 -21.61 -12.32 -0.72
N ARG A 326 -22.89 -12.26 -1.11
CA ARG A 326 -23.66 -11.00 -1.13
C ARG A 326 -23.77 -10.33 0.23
N ARG A 327 -23.62 -11.10 1.32
CA ARG A 327 -23.52 -10.57 2.69
C ARG A 327 -22.34 -9.60 2.84
N LEU A 328 -21.33 -9.69 1.98
CA LEU A 328 -20.20 -8.76 1.94
C LEU A 328 -20.69 -7.32 1.73
N LEU A 329 -21.72 -7.08 0.91
CA LEU A 329 -22.27 -5.74 0.76
C LEU A 329 -22.76 -5.19 2.10
N ILE A 330 -23.55 -5.97 2.84
CA ILE A 330 -24.03 -5.57 4.17
C ILE A 330 -22.86 -5.30 5.11
N ALA A 331 -21.87 -6.20 5.15
CA ALA A 331 -20.67 -6.04 5.97
C ALA A 331 -19.90 -4.74 5.64
N LEU A 332 -19.74 -4.40 4.35
CA LEU A 332 -19.09 -3.16 3.93
C LEU A 332 -19.84 -1.93 4.43
N PHE A 333 -21.18 -1.92 4.36
CA PHE A 333 -21.96 -0.78 4.85
C PHE A 333 -21.93 -0.66 6.38
N LEU A 334 -21.85 -1.77 7.12
CA LEU A 334 -21.65 -1.75 8.57
C LEU A 334 -20.26 -1.19 8.93
N ILE A 335 -19.21 -1.65 8.26
CA ILE A 335 -17.83 -1.12 8.42
C ILE A 335 -17.79 0.37 8.08
N LEU A 336 -18.40 0.77 6.96
CA LEU A 336 -18.52 2.17 6.54
C LEU A 336 -19.16 3.04 7.63
N GLN A 337 -20.32 2.64 8.15
CA GLN A 337 -21.03 3.39 9.19
C GLN A 337 -20.20 3.52 10.47
N CYS A 338 -19.52 2.44 10.87
CA CYS A 338 -18.66 2.42 12.04
C CYS A 338 -17.50 3.42 11.95
N PHE A 339 -16.84 3.49 10.80
CA PHE A 339 -15.60 4.25 10.63
C PHE A 339 -15.77 5.61 9.95
N LEU A 340 -16.97 5.96 9.49
CA LEU A 340 -17.23 7.19 8.72
C LEU A 340 -16.70 8.46 9.39
N GLN A 341 -16.90 8.60 10.70
CA GLN A 341 -16.53 9.81 11.46
C GLN A 341 -15.06 9.79 11.93
N GLN A 342 -14.58 8.64 12.39
CA GLN A 342 -13.27 8.54 13.04
C GLN A 342 -12.14 8.29 12.03
N HIS A 343 -12.42 7.53 10.96
CA HIS A 343 -11.42 6.97 10.05
C HIS A 343 -11.87 7.10 8.58
N PRO A 344 -11.97 8.32 8.04
CA PRO A 344 -12.50 8.59 6.69
C PRO A 344 -11.68 7.96 5.55
N PHE A 345 -10.45 7.50 5.80
CA PHE A 345 -9.66 6.76 4.80
C PHE A 345 -10.21 5.34 4.57
N LEU A 346 -10.80 4.70 5.58
CA LEU A 346 -11.44 3.38 5.41
C LEU A 346 -12.67 3.46 4.52
N VAL A 347 -13.33 4.61 4.48
CA VAL A 347 -14.45 4.86 3.57
C VAL A 347 -13.99 4.70 2.12
N HIS A 348 -12.80 5.21 1.78
CA HIS A 348 -12.23 5.07 0.44
C HIS A 348 -11.92 3.61 0.11
N GLU A 349 -11.37 2.85 1.06
CA GLU A 349 -11.07 1.43 0.87
C GLU A 349 -12.35 0.59 0.66
N CYS A 350 -13.42 0.88 1.42
CA CYS A 350 -14.72 0.23 1.25
C CYS A 350 -15.35 0.56 -0.11
N LEU A 351 -15.35 1.85 -0.49
CA LEU A 351 -15.87 2.30 -1.78
C LEU A 351 -15.06 1.72 -2.95
N TRP A 352 -13.75 1.55 -2.78
CA TRP A 352 -12.90 0.95 -3.79
C TRP A 352 -13.22 -0.54 -4.01
N LEU A 353 -13.40 -1.31 -2.92
CA LEU A 353 -13.89 -2.67 -3.03
C LEU A 353 -15.29 -2.72 -3.66
N LEU A 354 -16.19 -1.81 -3.27
CA LEU A 354 -17.54 -1.73 -3.84
C LEU A 354 -17.52 -1.43 -5.35
N ASN A 355 -16.61 -0.57 -5.81
CA ASN A 355 -16.40 -0.33 -7.23
C ASN A 355 -16.04 -1.63 -7.98
N ASN A 356 -15.07 -2.39 -7.47
CA ASN A 356 -14.65 -3.64 -8.10
C ASN A 356 -15.77 -4.69 -8.09
N LEU A 357 -16.56 -4.76 -7.02
CA LEU A 357 -17.72 -5.64 -6.92
C LEU A 357 -18.84 -5.28 -7.91
N THR A 358 -18.96 -4.01 -8.30
CA THR A 358 -20.02 -3.53 -9.21
C THR A 358 -19.58 -3.44 -10.67
N ALA A 359 -18.27 -3.44 -10.93
CA ALA A 359 -17.70 -3.26 -12.26
C ALA A 359 -18.24 -4.28 -13.27
N ASP A 360 -18.19 -5.58 -12.95
CA ASP A 360 -18.53 -6.64 -13.91
C ASP A 360 -19.67 -7.58 -13.46
N ASP A 361 -20.22 -7.41 -12.25
CA ASP A 361 -21.26 -8.30 -11.69
C ASP A 361 -22.65 -7.61 -11.60
N PRO A 362 -23.58 -7.89 -12.53
CA PRO A 362 -24.96 -7.37 -12.48
C PRO A 362 -25.73 -7.81 -11.23
N SER A 363 -25.36 -8.97 -10.66
CA SER A 363 -26.02 -9.53 -9.49
C SER A 363 -25.68 -8.73 -8.23
N CYS A 364 -24.44 -8.25 -8.12
CA CYS A 364 -23.99 -7.31 -7.09
C CYS A 364 -24.72 -5.96 -7.19
N CYS A 365 -24.79 -5.37 -8.38
CA CYS A 365 -25.55 -4.13 -8.61
C CYS A 365 -27.04 -4.30 -8.21
N SER A 366 -27.62 -5.46 -8.51
CA SER A 366 -29.02 -5.76 -8.15
C SER A 366 -29.20 -5.97 -6.64
N ALA A 367 -28.21 -6.56 -5.98
CA ALA A 367 -28.22 -6.75 -4.53
C ALA A 367 -28.15 -5.41 -3.79
N LEU A 368 -27.33 -4.44 -4.22
CA LEU A 368 -27.28 -3.09 -3.62
C LEU A 368 -28.66 -2.43 -3.54
N LEU A 369 -29.44 -2.54 -4.61
CA LEU A 369 -30.79 -1.97 -4.67
C LEU A 369 -31.82 -2.78 -3.88
N SER A 370 -31.66 -4.10 -3.83
CA SER A 370 -32.64 -4.99 -3.19
C SER A 370 -32.43 -5.09 -1.68
N LEU A 371 -31.23 -4.76 -1.20
CA LEU A 371 -30.87 -4.64 0.22
C LEU A 371 -31.04 -3.20 0.75
N ASP A 372 -31.58 -2.28 -0.05
CA ASP A 372 -31.77 -0.86 0.29
C ASP A 372 -30.50 -0.12 0.76
N LEU A 373 -29.36 -0.43 0.13
CA LEU A 373 -28.06 0.17 0.47
C LEU A 373 -27.78 1.47 -0.30
N LEU A 374 -28.60 1.80 -1.30
CA LEU A 374 -28.44 2.99 -2.13
C LEU A 374 -28.55 4.30 -1.32
N PRO A 375 -29.51 4.50 -0.39
CA PRO A 375 -29.54 5.71 0.42
C PRO A 375 -28.26 5.94 1.22
N ALA A 376 -27.70 4.88 1.83
CA ALA A 376 -26.45 4.96 2.57
C ALA A 376 -25.26 5.27 1.65
N LEU A 377 -25.24 4.75 0.42
CA LEU A 377 -24.22 5.07 -0.57
C LEU A 377 -24.27 6.55 -0.98
N LEU A 378 -25.47 7.08 -1.20
CA LEU A 378 -25.67 8.47 -1.61
C LEU A 378 -25.28 9.47 -0.51
N GLN A 379 -25.43 9.12 0.77
CA GLN A 379 -24.93 9.94 1.89
C GLN A 379 -23.41 10.18 1.84
N LEU A 380 -22.66 9.33 1.13
CA LEU A 380 -21.20 9.45 1.01
C LEU A 380 -20.77 10.46 -0.08
N LEU A 381 -21.68 10.95 -0.92
CA LEU A 381 -21.39 11.92 -2.00
C LEU A 381 -20.76 13.23 -1.51
N THR A 382 -20.98 13.60 -0.24
CA THR A 382 -20.47 14.84 0.36
C THR A 382 -19.34 14.60 1.37
N CYS A 383 -18.88 13.35 1.53
CA CYS A 383 -17.92 13.00 2.57
C CYS A 383 -16.50 13.50 2.27
N SER A 384 -16.06 13.43 1.01
CA SER A 384 -14.74 13.92 0.54
C SER A 384 -14.69 13.92 -0.99
N GLN A 385 -13.78 14.68 -1.60
CA GLN A 385 -13.59 14.72 -3.06
C GLN A 385 -13.43 13.32 -3.67
N MET A 386 -12.48 12.53 -3.15
CA MET A 386 -12.26 11.14 -3.58
C MET A 386 -13.49 10.25 -3.32
N GLY A 387 -14.17 10.45 -2.19
CA GLY A 387 -15.41 9.74 -1.88
C GLY A 387 -16.50 10.00 -2.91
N THR A 388 -16.69 11.27 -3.30
CA THR A 388 -17.65 11.67 -4.35
C THR A 388 -17.35 10.95 -5.66
N VAL A 389 -16.09 10.97 -6.11
CA VAL A 389 -15.67 10.30 -7.35
C VAL A 389 -15.96 8.80 -7.28
N LEU A 390 -15.60 8.13 -6.18
CA LEU A 390 -15.80 6.69 -6.04
C LEU A 390 -17.29 6.31 -5.98
N VAL A 391 -18.12 7.07 -5.26
CA VAL A 391 -19.57 6.85 -5.22
C VAL A 391 -20.18 7.01 -6.61
N LEU A 392 -19.84 8.09 -7.33
CA LEU A 392 -20.30 8.31 -8.69
C LEU A 392 -19.81 7.20 -9.64
N THR A 393 -18.61 6.67 -9.43
CA THR A 393 -18.08 5.54 -10.20
C THR A 393 -18.91 4.27 -9.97
N VAL A 394 -19.23 3.94 -8.72
CA VAL A 394 -20.13 2.82 -8.39
C VAL A 394 -21.50 2.99 -9.06
N LEU A 395 -22.07 4.20 -9.01
CA LEU A 395 -23.35 4.51 -9.65
C LEU A 395 -23.27 4.37 -11.18
N CYS A 396 -22.16 4.77 -11.82
CA CYS A 396 -21.93 4.54 -13.24
C CYS A 396 -21.89 3.04 -13.56
N ASN A 397 -21.16 2.24 -12.79
CA ASN A 397 -21.10 0.78 -12.99
C ASN A 397 -22.50 0.15 -12.92
N MET A 398 -23.35 0.65 -12.01
CA MET A 398 -24.75 0.23 -11.91
C MET A 398 -25.57 0.68 -13.13
N ALA A 399 -25.45 1.94 -13.55
CA ALA A 399 -26.17 2.47 -14.70
C ALA A 399 -25.78 1.78 -16.02
N GLU A 400 -24.51 1.38 -16.17
CA GLU A 400 -24.01 0.61 -17.32
C GLU A 400 -24.67 -0.78 -17.45
N LYS A 401 -25.32 -1.31 -16.40
CA LYS A 401 -26.08 -2.58 -16.49
C LYS A 401 -27.39 -2.43 -17.26
N GLY A 402 -27.75 -1.21 -17.68
CA GLY A 402 -28.85 -0.93 -18.59
C GLY A 402 -30.13 -0.47 -17.93
N GLN A 403 -31.20 -0.44 -18.72
CA GLN A 403 -32.45 0.25 -18.40
C GLN A 403 -33.10 -0.19 -17.07
N SER A 404 -33.14 -1.49 -16.77
CA SER A 404 -33.73 -1.98 -15.51
C SER A 404 -33.02 -1.42 -14.28
N GLN A 405 -31.69 -1.27 -14.34
CA GLN A 405 -30.90 -0.74 -13.25
C GLN A 405 -31.09 0.78 -13.13
N CYS A 406 -31.05 1.49 -14.26
CA CYS A 406 -31.32 2.93 -14.30
C CYS A 406 -32.71 3.29 -13.76
N GLN A 407 -33.75 2.54 -14.13
CA GLN A 407 -35.11 2.75 -13.63
C GLN A 407 -35.17 2.62 -12.10
N ARG A 408 -34.51 1.60 -11.53
CA ARG A 408 -34.45 1.43 -10.07
C ARG A 408 -33.61 2.50 -9.37
N LEU A 409 -32.49 2.93 -9.97
CA LEU A 409 -31.71 4.07 -9.45
C LEU A 409 -32.55 5.35 -9.38
N LEU A 410 -33.38 5.59 -10.39
CA LEU A 410 -34.25 6.76 -10.51
C LEU A 410 -35.52 6.70 -9.64
N GLN A 411 -35.81 5.56 -8.97
CA GLN A 411 -36.86 5.50 -7.95
C GLN A 411 -36.48 6.27 -6.67
N GLN A 412 -35.17 6.51 -6.46
CA GLN A 412 -34.65 7.38 -5.41
C GLN A 412 -34.50 8.82 -5.95
N PRO A 413 -34.39 9.85 -5.08
CA PRO A 413 -34.19 11.25 -5.50
C PRO A 413 -32.75 11.50 -6.01
N LEU A 414 -32.23 10.62 -6.87
CA LEU A 414 -30.87 10.65 -7.40
C LEU A 414 -30.59 11.93 -8.19
N LEU A 415 -31.47 12.31 -9.13
CA LEU A 415 -31.28 13.51 -9.96
C LEU A 415 -31.15 14.80 -9.12
N ALA A 416 -31.94 14.90 -8.05
CA ALA A 416 -31.87 16.03 -7.12
C ALA A 416 -30.55 16.07 -6.34
N GLN A 417 -29.95 14.91 -6.07
CA GLN A 417 -28.63 14.81 -5.41
C GLN A 417 -27.45 15.03 -6.36
N LEU A 418 -27.62 14.73 -7.65
CA LEU A 418 -26.58 14.95 -8.66
C LEU A 418 -26.44 16.43 -9.06
N LEU A 419 -27.54 17.19 -9.05
CA LEU A 419 -27.54 18.58 -9.51
C LEU A 419 -26.55 19.48 -8.73
N PRO A 420 -26.48 19.46 -7.38
CA PRO A 420 -25.47 20.21 -6.64
C PRO A 420 -24.03 19.80 -6.98
N LEU A 421 -23.79 18.54 -7.38
CA LEU A 421 -22.44 18.06 -7.68
C LEU A 421 -21.87 18.71 -8.93
N LEU A 422 -22.72 19.19 -9.85
CA LEU A 422 -22.28 19.94 -11.03
C LEU A 422 -21.69 21.32 -10.67
N THR A 423 -21.88 21.79 -9.44
CA THR A 423 -21.30 23.07 -8.99
C THR A 423 -20.00 22.90 -8.21
N LEU A 424 -19.53 21.66 -8.03
CA LEU A 424 -18.29 21.39 -7.32
C LEU A 424 -17.09 21.96 -8.09
N PRO A 425 -16.06 22.44 -7.37
CA PRO A 425 -14.83 22.94 -8.00
C PRO A 425 -13.98 21.82 -8.60
N ASP A 426 -14.24 20.56 -8.24
CA ASP A 426 -13.47 19.41 -8.69
C ASP A 426 -13.93 18.92 -10.07
N PRO A 427 -13.13 19.12 -11.14
CA PRO A 427 -13.50 18.68 -12.48
C PRO A 427 -13.62 17.15 -12.59
N GLU A 428 -12.94 16.37 -11.74
CA GLU A 428 -13.02 14.92 -11.76
C GLU A 428 -14.41 14.44 -11.27
N ALA A 429 -14.85 14.93 -10.11
CA ALA A 429 -16.20 14.66 -9.59
C ALA A 429 -17.30 15.17 -10.55
N VAL A 430 -17.16 16.37 -11.09
CA VAL A 430 -18.13 16.91 -12.07
C VAL A 430 -18.14 16.04 -13.32
N GLY A 431 -16.97 15.69 -13.86
CA GLY A 431 -16.86 14.81 -15.02
C GLY A 431 -17.54 13.47 -14.80
N GLN A 432 -17.35 12.84 -13.63
CA GLN A 432 -17.99 11.57 -13.30
C GLN A 432 -19.52 11.72 -13.11
N CYS A 433 -19.99 12.85 -12.59
CA CYS A 433 -21.41 13.17 -12.50
C CYS A 433 -22.06 13.29 -13.89
N LEU A 434 -21.39 13.99 -14.82
CA LEU A 434 -21.85 14.10 -16.22
C LEU A 434 -21.92 12.73 -16.90
N GLU A 435 -20.96 11.83 -16.63
CA GLU A 435 -20.98 10.46 -17.15
C GLU A 435 -22.22 9.69 -16.65
N LEU A 436 -22.51 9.77 -15.35
CA LEU A 436 -23.69 9.14 -14.77
C LEU A 436 -24.99 9.67 -15.39
N LEU A 437 -25.11 10.99 -15.52
CA LEU A 437 -26.27 11.61 -16.18
C LEU A 437 -26.43 11.13 -17.62
N HIS A 438 -25.32 10.96 -18.35
CA HIS A 438 -25.35 10.47 -19.72
C HIS A 438 -25.91 9.06 -19.80
N LEU A 439 -25.41 8.15 -18.97
CA LEU A 439 -25.89 6.76 -18.89
C LEU A 439 -27.38 6.70 -18.48
N LEU A 440 -27.78 7.52 -17.52
CA LEU A 440 -29.18 7.60 -17.09
C LEU A 440 -30.09 8.06 -18.23
N PHE A 441 -29.72 9.11 -18.97
CA PHE A 441 -30.54 9.63 -20.08
C PHE A 441 -30.52 8.71 -21.30
N LEU A 442 -29.42 8.00 -21.52
CA LEU A 442 -29.29 7.03 -22.61
C LEU A 442 -30.28 5.87 -22.41
N HIS A 443 -30.42 5.38 -21.19
CA HIS A 443 -31.26 4.24 -20.86
C HIS A 443 -32.69 4.62 -20.44
N CYS A 444 -32.89 5.81 -19.87
CA CYS A 444 -34.17 6.36 -19.40
C CYS A 444 -34.32 7.81 -19.89
N PRO A 445 -34.73 8.06 -21.15
CA PRO A 445 -34.84 9.40 -21.72
C PRO A 445 -35.79 10.33 -20.95
N GLU A 446 -36.79 9.77 -20.26
CA GLU A 446 -37.73 10.53 -19.43
C GLU A 446 -37.01 11.28 -18.29
N ALA A 447 -35.90 10.73 -17.79
CA ALA A 447 -35.10 11.34 -16.74
C ALA A 447 -34.47 12.68 -17.17
N ALA A 448 -34.23 12.88 -18.48
CA ALA A 448 -33.71 14.13 -19.01
C ALA A 448 -34.73 15.28 -18.86
N ALA A 449 -36.01 14.98 -19.07
CA ALA A 449 -37.08 15.95 -18.86
C ALA A 449 -37.21 16.32 -17.37
N ASP A 450 -37.13 15.34 -16.49
CA ASP A 450 -37.17 15.54 -15.03
C ASP A 450 -36.00 16.36 -14.51
N PHE A 451 -34.80 16.07 -15.01
CA PHE A 451 -33.59 16.82 -14.70
C PHE A 451 -33.70 18.28 -15.18
N THR A 452 -34.28 18.50 -16.35
CA THR A 452 -34.50 19.85 -16.89
C THR A 452 -35.47 20.65 -16.04
N ARG A 453 -36.57 20.04 -15.59
CA ARG A 453 -37.54 20.67 -14.69
C ARG A 453 -36.93 21.12 -13.36
N GLN A 454 -35.83 20.48 -12.94
CA GLN A 454 -35.09 20.81 -11.72
C GLN A 454 -33.99 21.87 -11.93
N GLY A 455 -33.88 22.48 -13.12
CA GLY A 455 -32.84 23.48 -13.43
C GLY A 455 -31.55 22.91 -14.00
N GLY A 456 -31.54 21.61 -14.35
CA GLY A 456 -30.37 20.92 -14.89
C GLY A 456 -29.78 21.51 -16.17
N HIS A 457 -30.61 22.13 -17.03
CA HIS A 457 -30.13 22.79 -18.25
C HIS A 457 -29.12 23.91 -17.94
N GLN A 458 -29.45 24.79 -16.98
CA GLN A 458 -28.57 25.89 -16.60
C GLN A 458 -27.28 25.38 -15.96
N ALA A 459 -27.35 24.31 -15.17
CA ALA A 459 -26.17 23.68 -14.56
C ALA A 459 -25.22 23.10 -15.62
N LEU A 460 -25.74 22.53 -16.71
CA LEU A 460 -24.91 22.03 -17.81
C LEU A 460 -24.28 23.15 -18.65
N GLU A 461 -24.96 24.28 -18.82
CA GLU A 461 -24.44 25.43 -19.58
C GLU A 461 -23.16 26.02 -18.97
N GLN A 462 -23.02 25.97 -17.63
CA GLN A 462 -21.84 26.46 -16.92
C GLN A 462 -20.54 25.73 -17.30
N HIS A 463 -20.63 24.50 -17.81
CA HIS A 463 -19.48 23.67 -18.16
C HIS A 463 -19.09 23.74 -19.64
N GLN A 464 -19.80 24.53 -20.46
CA GLN A 464 -19.45 24.70 -21.88
C GLN A 464 -18.10 25.40 -22.09
N SER A 465 -17.66 26.20 -21.11
CA SER A 465 -16.37 26.89 -21.12
C SER A 465 -15.24 26.12 -20.45
N THR A 466 -15.50 24.95 -19.88
CA THR A 466 -14.50 24.12 -19.21
C THR A 466 -13.96 23.08 -20.20
N PRO A 467 -12.72 23.22 -20.71
CA PRO A 467 -12.22 22.40 -21.83
C PRO A 467 -12.31 20.90 -21.59
N GLU A 468 -12.05 20.45 -20.36
CA GLU A 468 -12.06 19.04 -19.96
C GLU A 468 -13.48 18.44 -19.87
N LEU A 469 -14.50 19.27 -19.71
CA LEU A 469 -15.90 18.87 -19.50
C LEU A 469 -16.82 19.22 -20.67
N GLN A 470 -16.36 20.10 -21.57
CA GLN A 470 -17.16 20.70 -22.64
C GLN A 470 -17.86 19.66 -23.51
N GLU A 471 -17.14 18.62 -23.95
CA GLU A 471 -17.70 17.58 -24.83
C GLU A 471 -18.88 16.85 -24.17
N ARG A 472 -18.74 16.52 -22.87
CA ARG A 472 -19.77 15.82 -22.10
C ARG A 472 -20.98 16.70 -21.84
N ALA A 473 -20.74 17.92 -21.39
CA ALA A 473 -21.78 18.91 -21.16
C ALA A 473 -22.57 19.18 -22.43
N GLN A 474 -21.89 19.28 -23.58
CA GLN A 474 -22.53 19.51 -24.87
C GLN A 474 -23.44 18.36 -25.30
N ALA A 475 -23.01 17.11 -25.19
CA ALA A 475 -23.91 16.01 -25.60
C ALA A 475 -25.07 15.79 -24.61
N LEU A 476 -24.91 16.07 -23.32
CA LEU A 476 -26.03 16.11 -22.38
C LEU A 476 -27.04 17.22 -22.71
N LEU A 477 -26.58 18.41 -23.10
CA LEU A 477 -27.45 19.50 -23.56
C LEU A 477 -28.25 19.10 -24.81
N VAL A 478 -27.65 18.33 -25.72
CA VAL A 478 -28.36 17.79 -26.88
C VAL A 478 -29.44 16.80 -26.44
N MET A 479 -29.18 15.91 -25.48
CA MET A 479 -30.15 14.95 -24.98
C MET A 479 -31.32 15.63 -24.26
N VAL A 480 -31.04 16.63 -23.43
CA VAL A 480 -32.03 17.41 -22.67
C VAL A 480 -32.96 18.23 -23.58
N ARG A 481 -32.50 18.66 -24.76
CA ARG A 481 -33.30 19.43 -25.72
C ARG A 481 -34.27 18.58 -26.55
N GLN A 482 -34.16 17.24 -26.52
CA GLN A 482 -35.05 16.36 -27.27
C GLN A 482 -36.42 16.22 -26.57
N PRO A 483 -37.55 16.25 -27.31
CA PRO A 483 -38.86 16.07 -26.72
C PRO A 483 -39.04 14.62 -26.19
N PRO A 484 -39.75 14.43 -25.07
CA PRO A 484 -39.97 13.11 -24.48
C PRO A 484 -40.67 12.19 -25.49
N GLY A 485 -40.04 11.06 -25.84
CA GLY A 485 -40.57 10.07 -26.78
C GLY A 485 -40.14 10.20 -28.24
N ALA A 486 -39.29 11.16 -28.60
CA ALA A 486 -38.60 11.12 -29.89
C ALA A 486 -37.52 10.03 -29.87
N PRO A 487 -37.43 9.14 -30.88
CA PRO A 487 -36.31 8.22 -30.97
C PRO A 487 -35.03 9.05 -31.03
N SER A 488 -34.15 8.83 -30.05
CA SER A 488 -32.80 9.37 -30.13
C SER A 488 -32.22 9.02 -31.50
N ALA A 489 -31.44 9.91 -32.12
CA ALA A 489 -30.73 9.58 -33.36
C ALA A 489 -29.88 8.28 -33.21
N CYS A 490 -29.54 7.89 -31.98
CA CYS A 490 -28.90 6.61 -31.65
C CYS A 490 -29.87 5.41 -31.60
N GLN A 491 -31.14 5.60 -31.25
CA GLN A 491 -32.16 4.54 -31.24
C GLN A 491 -32.61 4.13 -32.65
N ALA A 492 -32.61 5.08 -33.61
CA ALA A 492 -32.89 4.78 -35.01
C ALA A 492 -31.81 3.87 -35.65
N THR A 493 -30.55 3.98 -35.21
CA THR A 493 -29.44 3.15 -35.68
C THR A 493 -29.44 1.75 -35.06
N LEU A 494 -29.85 1.63 -33.79
CA LEU A 494 -29.97 0.36 -33.07
C LEU A 494 -31.11 -0.52 -33.59
N ALA A 495 -32.21 0.07 -34.07
CA ALA A 495 -33.32 -0.67 -34.66
C ALA A 495 -33.04 -1.15 -36.10
N ALA A 496 -32.12 -0.51 -36.81
CA ALA A 496 -31.84 -0.78 -38.23
C ALA A 496 -30.56 -1.61 -38.48
N SER A 497 -29.75 -1.87 -37.47
CA SER A 497 -28.50 -2.61 -37.63
C SER A 497 -28.05 -3.27 -36.34
N SER A 498 -27.64 -4.53 -36.44
CA SER A 498 -26.87 -5.26 -35.42
C SER A 498 -25.45 -4.67 -35.28
N LEU A 499 -25.37 -3.37 -35.04
CA LEU A 499 -24.15 -2.59 -34.79
C LEU A 499 -24.10 -2.19 -33.31
N PRO A 500 -22.90 -2.11 -32.73
CA PRO A 500 -22.73 -1.79 -31.31
C PRO A 500 -23.25 -0.38 -30.97
N LEU A 501 -23.73 -0.22 -29.73
CA LEU A 501 -24.11 1.07 -29.13
C LEU A 501 -23.03 2.14 -29.40
N PRO A 502 -23.40 3.43 -29.56
CA PRO A 502 -22.41 4.50 -29.55
C PRO A 502 -21.58 4.37 -28.26
N PRO A 503 -20.25 4.47 -28.34
CA PRO A 503 -19.42 4.29 -27.16
C PRO A 503 -19.81 5.34 -26.11
N PRO A 504 -19.75 5.01 -24.81
CA PRO A 504 -19.76 6.04 -23.77
C PRO A 504 -18.70 7.10 -24.13
N PHE A 505 -18.89 8.35 -23.68
CA PHE A 505 -17.85 9.37 -23.85
C PHE A 505 -16.52 8.77 -23.46
N PRO A 506 -15.41 9.03 -24.19
CA PRO A 506 -14.11 8.62 -23.69
C PRO A 506 -14.01 9.16 -22.25
N PRO A 507 -13.73 8.30 -21.24
CA PRO A 507 -13.45 8.84 -19.95
C PRO A 507 -12.36 9.91 -20.09
N LEU A 508 -12.37 10.95 -19.24
CA LEU A 508 -11.19 11.81 -19.02
C LEU A 508 -9.94 10.97 -18.79
N ASN A 509 -10.10 9.66 -18.56
CA ASN A 509 -9.05 8.69 -18.65
C ASN A 509 -9.61 7.26 -18.86
N CYS A 510 -10.04 6.84 -20.06
CA CYS A 510 -10.54 5.45 -20.25
C CYS A 510 -9.41 4.44 -20.21
N GLN A 511 -8.27 4.87 -20.74
CA GLN A 511 -7.02 4.18 -20.46
C GLN A 511 -6.71 4.17 -18.96
N ALA A 512 -7.32 5.05 -18.15
CA ALA A 512 -7.29 5.02 -16.69
C ALA A 512 -8.53 4.51 -15.96
N ARG A 513 -9.57 3.95 -16.58
CA ARG A 513 -10.51 3.10 -15.83
C ARG A 513 -9.79 1.88 -15.22
N ASN A 514 -8.68 1.46 -15.83
CA ASN A 514 -7.69 0.52 -15.29
C ASN A 514 -6.34 1.15 -14.89
N LYS A 515 -6.17 2.49 -14.95
CA LYS A 515 -4.91 3.22 -14.58
C LYS A 515 -5.09 4.30 -13.50
N LEU A 516 -6.32 4.74 -13.16
CA LEU A 516 -6.68 5.37 -11.87
C LEU A 516 -6.49 4.35 -10.76
N PHE A 517 -6.76 3.10 -11.11
CA PHE A 517 -6.69 1.92 -10.27
C PHE A 517 -5.49 1.09 -10.66
N THR A 518 -4.30 1.65 -10.40
CA THR A 518 -3.12 0.81 -10.21
C THR A 518 -3.29 0.06 -8.89
N PRO A 519 -2.72 -1.16 -8.73
CA PRO A 519 -2.54 -1.72 -7.39
C PRO A 519 -1.91 -0.62 -6.57
N VAL A 520 -2.54 -0.22 -5.45
CA VAL A 520 -2.06 0.93 -4.70
C VAL A 520 -0.57 0.71 -4.44
N PRO A 521 0.33 1.49 -5.06
CA PRO A 521 1.73 1.17 -5.01
C PRO A 521 2.19 1.34 -3.57
N SER A 522 2.98 0.39 -3.08
CA SER A 522 3.80 0.59 -1.90
C SER A 522 4.50 1.94 -2.03
N PHE A 523 4.27 2.85 -1.08
CA PHE A 523 4.92 4.16 -1.09
C PHE A 523 6.44 3.96 -1.15
N PRO A 524 7.17 4.61 -2.09
CA PRO A 524 8.60 4.76 -1.88
C PRO A 524 8.77 5.56 -0.59
N ARG A 525 9.49 4.99 0.39
CA ARG A 525 9.93 5.71 1.59
C ARG A 525 10.52 7.04 1.15
N ALA A 526 10.13 8.12 1.83
CA ALA A 526 10.73 9.42 1.60
C ALA A 526 12.24 9.28 1.77
N ALA A 527 13.00 9.37 0.68
CA ALA A 527 14.42 9.65 0.77
C ALA A 527 14.51 11.03 1.42
N GLN A 528 14.91 11.08 2.69
CA GLN A 528 15.37 12.32 3.31
C GLN A 528 16.72 12.65 2.67
N GLY A 529 16.66 13.22 1.46
CA GLY A 529 17.80 13.80 0.78
C GLY A 529 17.95 15.25 1.23
N SER A 530 19.10 15.53 1.83
CA SER A 530 19.60 16.83 2.25
C SER A 530 19.63 17.86 1.10
N ASP A 531 18.74 18.84 1.12
CA ASP A 531 18.89 20.08 0.35
C ASP A 531 19.41 21.18 1.28
N VAL A 532 20.70 21.48 1.18
CA VAL A 532 21.31 22.71 1.69
C VAL A 532 21.23 23.76 0.58
N PRO A 533 20.73 24.98 0.82
CA PRO A 533 20.67 26.01 -0.21
C PRO A 533 21.98 26.80 -0.24
N SER A 534 22.60 26.90 -1.41
CA SER A 534 23.63 27.92 -1.67
C SER A 534 23.15 28.86 -2.78
N ALA A 535 22.93 30.11 -2.39
CA ALA A 535 22.52 31.22 -3.24
C ALA A 535 23.66 31.73 -4.14
N GLY A 536 23.28 32.09 -5.38
CA GLY A 536 23.74 33.29 -6.10
C GLY A 536 25.19 33.36 -6.60
N CYS A 537 25.37 33.38 -7.93
CA CYS A 537 25.62 34.63 -8.66
C CYS A 537 25.84 34.45 -10.17
N MET A 538 25.64 35.55 -10.87
CA MET A 538 25.50 35.80 -12.30
C MET A 538 26.71 35.44 -13.19
N GLY A 539 26.43 35.21 -14.48
CA GLY A 539 27.13 35.94 -15.55
C GLY A 539 27.65 35.15 -16.76
N GLY A 540 27.13 35.47 -17.95
CA GLY A 540 27.98 35.68 -19.14
C GLY A 540 27.99 34.60 -20.22
N TRP A 541 27.36 34.90 -21.36
CA TRP A 541 27.53 34.22 -22.65
C TRP A 541 28.91 34.49 -23.27
N SER A 542 29.52 33.52 -23.99
CA SER A 542 30.08 33.71 -25.35
C SER A 542 30.82 32.48 -25.93
N LEU A 543 30.40 32.10 -27.15
CA LEU A 543 31.15 31.76 -28.38
C LEU A 543 32.24 30.65 -28.42
N SER A 544 31.99 29.68 -29.32
CA SER A 544 32.80 28.57 -29.86
C SER A 544 34.03 29.01 -30.72
N PRO A 545 34.73 28.11 -31.46
CA PRO A 545 35.55 26.91 -31.14
C PRO A 545 37.01 27.08 -31.67
N PRO A 546 37.84 26.02 -31.83
CA PRO A 546 38.03 25.49 -33.19
C PRO A 546 38.34 23.97 -33.29
N SER A 547 38.37 23.53 -34.55
CA SER A 547 38.40 22.19 -35.11
C SER A 547 39.81 21.59 -35.38
N SER A 548 39.79 20.27 -35.60
CA SER A 548 40.53 19.50 -36.63
C SER A 548 42.05 19.31 -36.52
N HIS A 549 42.51 18.06 -36.36
CA HIS A 549 43.00 17.20 -37.46
C HIS A 549 43.72 15.93 -36.95
N GLN A 550 43.23 14.75 -37.36
CA GLN A 550 44.05 13.53 -37.58
C GLN A 550 44.72 13.60 -38.97
N PRO A 551 45.81 12.86 -39.21
CA PRO A 551 45.76 11.52 -39.84
C PRO A 551 46.81 10.55 -39.20
N GLY A 552 46.86 9.23 -39.35
CA GLY A 552 46.23 8.25 -40.23
C GLY A 552 47.26 7.14 -40.58
N ALA A 553 47.01 5.91 -40.10
CA ALA A 553 47.42 4.59 -40.65
C ALA A 553 48.93 4.18 -40.68
N PRO A 554 49.30 2.88 -40.91
CA PRO A 554 48.46 1.74 -41.32
C PRO A 554 48.68 0.36 -40.64
N GLN A 555 47.76 -0.52 -41.06
CA GLN A 555 47.51 -1.96 -40.90
C GLN A 555 48.69 -2.95 -40.99
N SER A 556 48.58 -4.10 -40.29
CA SER A 556 48.58 -5.50 -40.83
C SER A 556 48.35 -6.49 -39.65
N VAL A 557 47.24 -7.26 -39.60
CA VAL A 557 46.98 -8.60 -40.19
C VAL A 557 47.81 -9.73 -39.53
N GLU A 558 47.15 -10.59 -38.73
CA GLU A 558 47.00 -12.03 -39.04
C GLU A 558 46.02 -12.74 -38.08
N GLN A 559 45.24 -13.64 -38.68
CA GLN A 559 44.24 -14.51 -38.07
C GLN A 559 44.90 -15.79 -37.53
N GLY A 560 44.16 -16.51 -36.68
CA GLY A 560 44.23 -17.98 -36.67
C GLY A 560 44.21 -18.61 -35.28
N GLN A 561 43.07 -19.18 -34.90
CA GLN A 561 43.09 -20.52 -34.32
C GLN A 561 42.29 -21.37 -35.29
N SER A 562 42.92 -22.44 -35.81
CA SER A 562 42.38 -23.52 -36.66
C SER A 562 40.98 -23.33 -37.26
#